data_AF-A0A257G8A8-F1
#
_entry.id   AF-A0A257G8A8-F1
#
_cell.length_a   1.000
_cell.length_b   1.000
_cell.length_c   1.000
_cell.angle_alpha   90.00
_cell.angle_beta   90.00
_cell.angle_gamma   90.00
#
_symmetry.space_group_name_H-M   'P 1'
#
loop_
_entity.id
_entity.type
_entity.pdbx_description
1 polymer ?
#
loop_
_entity_poly.entity_id
_entity_poly.type
_entity_poly.pdbx_seq_one_letter_code
_entity_poly.pdbx_strand_id
1 'polypeptide(L)'
;MKRQISAYLLAASVLSPAFFVPAAMAQPARIEFGRAGGGWVDQNGQPTRRERTDAQDRNMERRDNRLDQREAAVRQDRRELNQDRKSWRDTRRGATWDQGVHNGYYNNRNQWRYGQPSQWQMRQRGFSMGYRPWTRGQSLGGYNQRFVELDYRGHNLRAPPRGYRWVEDDRGDYLLAAIVGGLIAQVIINSPR
;
A
#
# COMPACT_ATOMS: atom_id res chain seq x y z
N MET A 1 -75.88 41.11 -3.49
CA MET A 1 -77.19 40.45 -3.30
C MET A 1 -77.33 39.31 -4.29
N LYS A 2 -77.67 38.13 -3.77
CA LYS A 2 -78.65 37.15 -4.28
C LYS A 2 -78.42 36.61 -5.71
N ARG A 3 -77.95 35.36 -5.80
CA ARG A 3 -78.77 34.12 -5.95
C ARG A 3 -79.22 33.97 -7.41
N GLN A 4 -78.63 33.04 -8.17
CA GLN A 4 -79.11 31.65 -8.30
C GLN A 4 -80.55 31.62 -8.82
N ILE A 5 -80.81 30.89 -9.92
CA ILE A 5 -81.80 29.80 -9.98
C ILE A 5 -82.03 29.34 -11.44
N SER A 6 -81.76 28.04 -11.62
CA SER A 6 -82.48 27.00 -12.40
C SER A 6 -82.70 27.17 -13.90
N ALA A 7 -82.14 26.28 -14.74
CA ALA A 7 -82.51 24.86 -14.96
C ALA A 7 -83.84 24.76 -15.73
N TYR A 8 -83.83 24.29 -16.98
CA TYR A 8 -84.17 22.93 -17.44
C TYR A 8 -84.61 23.14 -18.92
N LEU A 9 -84.46 22.29 -19.94
CA LEU A 9 -84.64 20.84 -20.06
C LEU A 9 -84.03 20.37 -21.39
N LEU A 10 -83.59 19.10 -21.36
CA LEU A 10 -83.04 18.28 -22.44
C LEU A 10 -84.07 17.86 -23.49
N ALA A 11 -83.62 17.73 -24.75
CA ALA A 11 -83.88 16.64 -25.71
C ALA A 11 -83.55 17.14 -27.13
N ALA A 12 -83.03 16.40 -28.10
CA ALA A 12 -82.40 15.10 -28.18
C ALA A 12 -81.61 15.12 -29.52
N SER A 13 -80.51 14.38 -29.52
CA SER A 13 -79.43 14.30 -30.51
C SER A 13 -79.80 13.63 -31.84
N VAL A 14 -79.25 14.11 -32.98
CA VAL A 14 -78.90 13.27 -34.15
C VAL A 14 -77.69 13.85 -34.93
N LEU A 15 -76.66 13.00 -35.08
CA LEU A 15 -75.55 12.92 -36.05
C LEU A 15 -74.48 14.05 -36.21
N SER A 16 -73.22 13.59 -36.17
CA SER A 16 -71.92 14.28 -36.18
C SER A 16 -71.58 15.13 -37.42
N PRO A 17 -70.56 16.00 -37.27
CA PRO A 17 -69.30 15.71 -37.97
C PRO A 17 -68.06 15.86 -37.07
N ALA A 18 -67.05 15.06 -37.39
CA ALA A 18 -65.73 15.10 -36.77
C ALA A 18 -65.09 16.48 -36.93
N PHE A 19 -64.77 17.12 -35.80
CA PHE A 19 -63.82 18.22 -35.74
C PHE A 19 -62.61 17.77 -34.91
N PHE A 20 -61.48 17.68 -35.58
CA PHE A 20 -60.17 17.53 -34.97
C PHE A 20 -59.83 18.89 -34.32
N VAL A 21 -59.97 19.00 -33.00
CA VAL A 21 -59.47 20.14 -32.24
C VAL A 21 -58.07 19.78 -31.77
N PRO A 22 -57.01 20.52 -32.10
CA PRO A 22 -55.73 20.29 -31.47
C PRO A 22 -55.89 20.68 -30.00
N ALA A 23 -55.79 19.69 -29.12
CA ALA A 23 -55.56 19.96 -27.71
C ALA A 23 -54.19 20.65 -27.63
N ALA A 24 -54.20 21.99 -27.62
CA ALA A 24 -53.14 22.75 -27.00
C ALA A 24 -53.18 22.40 -25.50
N MET A 25 -52.59 21.26 -25.15
CA MET A 25 -52.20 21.01 -23.77
C MET A 25 -51.22 22.12 -23.43
N ALA A 26 -51.67 23.05 -22.60
CA ALA A 26 -50.79 23.96 -21.90
C ALA A 26 -49.78 23.10 -21.16
N GLN A 27 -48.61 22.91 -21.77
CA GLN A 27 -47.44 22.41 -21.06
C GLN A 27 -47.23 23.42 -19.93
N PRO A 28 -47.19 23.02 -18.64
CA PRO A 28 -46.71 23.93 -17.63
C PRO A 28 -45.35 24.38 -18.14
N ALA A 29 -45.19 25.68 -18.35
CA ALA A 29 -43.94 26.26 -18.81
C ALA A 29 -42.84 25.75 -17.87
N ARG A 30 -42.12 24.74 -18.34
CA ARG A 30 -40.95 24.23 -17.67
C ARG A 30 -39.91 25.29 -17.95
N ILE A 31 -39.83 26.27 -17.05
CA ILE A 31 -38.77 27.26 -17.11
C ILE A 31 -37.49 26.49 -16.77
N GLU A 32 -36.81 26.04 -17.81
CA GLU A 32 -35.53 25.36 -17.70
C GLU A 32 -34.44 26.42 -17.45
N PHE A 33 -34.15 26.65 -16.17
CA PHE A 33 -32.97 27.38 -15.76
C PHE A 33 -31.75 26.46 -15.92
N GLY A 34 -31.19 26.42 -17.13
CA GLY A 34 -29.90 25.79 -17.38
C GLY A 34 -28.78 26.83 -17.36
N ARG A 35 -27.92 26.83 -16.33
CA ARG A 35 -26.55 27.33 -16.44
C ARG A 35 -25.56 26.31 -15.89
N ALA A 36 -24.61 25.96 -16.75
CA ALA A 36 -23.35 25.26 -16.53
C ALA A 36 -23.11 24.61 -15.14
N GLY A 37 -23.29 23.29 -15.08
CA GLY A 37 -22.52 22.42 -14.17
C GLY A 37 -23.15 22.00 -12.83
N GLY A 38 -24.41 22.34 -12.53
CA GLY A 38 -25.04 22.00 -11.24
C GLY A 38 -26.38 21.29 -11.41
N GLY A 39 -26.61 20.26 -10.60
CA GLY A 39 -27.78 19.38 -10.67
C GLY A 39 -29.15 20.01 -10.40
N TRP A 40 -30.20 19.28 -10.77
CA TRP A 40 -31.62 19.50 -10.51
C TRP A 40 -31.96 19.62 -9.03
N VAL A 41 -32.34 20.83 -8.63
CA VAL A 41 -32.86 21.17 -7.30
C VAL A 41 -34.40 21.30 -7.30
N ASP A 42 -35.01 21.08 -6.14
CA ASP A 42 -36.45 21.23 -5.90
C ASP A 42 -36.85 22.69 -5.61
N GLN A 43 -38.15 22.93 -5.37
CA GLN A 43 -38.70 24.27 -5.11
C GLN A 43 -38.13 24.95 -3.87
N ASN A 44 -37.51 24.19 -2.95
CA ASN A 44 -36.85 24.70 -1.75
C ASN A 44 -35.34 24.88 -1.95
N GLY A 45 -34.85 24.71 -3.19
CA GLY A 45 -33.43 24.79 -3.53
C GLY A 45 -32.61 23.59 -3.07
N GLN A 46 -33.23 22.47 -2.68
CA GLN A 46 -32.51 21.26 -2.27
C GLN A 46 -32.32 20.30 -3.45
N PRO A 47 -31.21 19.53 -3.52
CA PRO A 47 -31.02 18.53 -4.55
C PRO A 47 -32.17 17.51 -4.55
N THR A 48 -32.66 17.16 -5.73
CA THR A 48 -33.76 16.20 -5.85
C THR A 48 -33.39 14.85 -5.22
N ARG A 49 -34.40 14.02 -4.90
CA ARG A 49 -34.17 12.69 -4.30
C ARG A 49 -33.21 11.85 -5.15
N ARG A 50 -33.35 11.87 -6.48
CA ARG A 50 -32.49 11.15 -7.41
C ARG A 50 -31.05 11.63 -7.31
N GLU A 51 -30.83 12.94 -7.33
CA GLU A 51 -29.47 13.48 -7.22
C GLU A 51 -28.80 13.23 -5.88
N ARG A 52 -29.57 13.17 -4.79
CA ARG A 52 -29.04 12.76 -3.50
C ARG A 52 -28.58 11.31 -3.52
N THR A 53 -29.35 10.40 -4.14
CA THR A 53 -28.94 9.01 -4.33
C THR A 53 -27.71 8.93 -5.24
N ASP A 54 -27.70 9.61 -6.38
CA ASP A 54 -26.57 9.61 -7.31
C ASP A 54 -25.30 10.21 -6.69
N ALA A 55 -25.45 11.20 -5.80
CA ALA A 55 -24.34 11.77 -5.04
C ALA A 55 -23.84 10.81 -3.96
N GLN A 56 -24.75 10.08 -3.29
CA GLN A 56 -24.38 9.03 -2.33
C GLN A 56 -23.65 7.89 -3.03
N ASP A 57 -24.17 7.40 -4.15
CA ASP A 57 -23.57 6.32 -4.94
C ASP A 57 -22.19 6.71 -5.45
N ARG A 58 -22.03 7.93 -6.00
CA ARG A 58 -20.70 8.48 -6.37
C ARG A 58 -19.75 8.59 -5.19
N ASN A 59 -20.26 8.91 -4.00
CA ASN A 59 -19.43 8.99 -2.80
C ASN A 59 -19.02 7.59 -2.31
N MET A 60 -19.90 6.60 -2.42
CA MET A 60 -19.60 5.19 -2.14
C MET A 60 -18.55 4.67 -3.13
N GLU A 61 -18.72 4.89 -4.44
CA GLU A 61 -17.76 4.48 -5.46
C GLU A 61 -16.37 5.12 -5.24
N ARG A 62 -16.31 6.41 -4.89
CA ARG A 62 -15.05 7.08 -4.52
C ARG A 62 -14.40 6.46 -3.29
N ARG A 63 -15.20 6.01 -2.31
CA ARG A 63 -14.70 5.32 -1.12
C ARG A 63 -14.16 3.94 -1.50
N ASP A 64 -14.88 3.18 -2.31
CA ASP A 64 -14.49 1.84 -2.75
C ASP A 64 -13.21 1.91 -3.60
N ASN A 65 -13.14 2.81 -4.57
CA ASN A 65 -11.92 3.07 -5.34
C ASN A 65 -10.72 3.43 -4.44
N ARG A 66 -10.95 4.22 -3.38
CA ARG A 66 -9.88 4.55 -2.41
C ARG A 66 -9.45 3.32 -1.60
N LEU A 67 -10.38 2.44 -1.23
CA LEU A 67 -10.07 1.18 -0.53
C LEU A 67 -9.28 0.24 -1.44
N ASP A 68 -9.69 0.09 -2.71
CA ASP A 68 -9.00 -0.73 -3.71
C ASP A 68 -7.58 -0.24 -3.98
N GLN A 69 -7.39 1.09 -4.10
CA GLN A 69 -6.06 1.69 -4.24
C GLN A 69 -5.18 1.42 -3.01
N ARG A 70 -5.74 1.55 -1.80
CA ARG A 70 -5.02 1.21 -0.55
C ARG A 70 -4.65 -0.27 -0.51
N GLU A 71 -5.56 -1.14 -0.92
CA GLU A 71 -5.29 -2.57 -0.94
C GLU A 71 -4.22 -2.92 -1.99
N ALA A 72 -4.26 -2.29 -3.16
CA ALA A 72 -3.23 -2.43 -4.19
C ALA A 72 -1.86 -1.97 -3.69
N ALA A 73 -1.78 -0.84 -3.00
CA ALA A 73 -0.55 -0.36 -2.37
C ALA A 73 -0.03 -1.35 -1.32
N VAL A 74 -0.88 -1.84 -0.42
CA VAL A 74 -0.48 -2.86 0.58
C VAL A 74 -0.02 -4.16 -0.09
N ARG A 75 -0.66 -4.57 -1.19
CA ARG A 75 -0.23 -5.74 -1.98
C ARG A 75 1.14 -5.50 -2.62
N GLN A 76 1.40 -4.29 -3.10
CA GLN A 76 2.70 -3.90 -3.65
C GLN A 76 3.78 -3.92 -2.57
N ASP A 77 3.57 -3.26 -1.44
CA ASP A 77 4.48 -3.26 -0.30
C ASP A 77 4.81 -4.70 0.14
N ARG A 78 3.81 -5.58 0.19
CA ARG A 78 4.00 -7.00 0.51
C ARG A 78 4.85 -7.72 -0.54
N ARG A 79 4.73 -7.39 -1.83
CA ARG A 79 5.54 -7.98 -2.90
C ARG A 79 6.99 -7.53 -2.78
N GLU A 80 7.21 -6.25 -2.54
CA GLU A 80 8.55 -5.65 -2.34
C GLU A 80 9.25 -6.30 -1.14
N LEU A 81 8.59 -6.35 0.03
CA LEU A 81 9.14 -7.04 1.21
C LEU A 81 9.49 -8.52 0.95
N ASN A 82 8.69 -9.21 0.14
CA ASN A 82 8.98 -10.59 -0.25
C ASN A 82 10.15 -10.70 -1.23
N GLN A 83 10.32 -9.75 -2.14
CA GLN A 83 11.45 -9.69 -3.06
C GLN A 83 12.74 -9.42 -2.30
N ASP A 84 12.74 -8.44 -1.40
CA ASP A 84 13.86 -8.17 -0.49
C ASP A 84 14.20 -9.41 0.33
N ARG A 85 13.19 -10.10 0.88
CA ARG A 85 13.44 -11.33 1.66
C ARG A 85 14.06 -12.46 0.82
N LYS A 86 13.73 -12.52 -0.48
CA LYS A 86 14.31 -13.49 -1.41
C LYS A 86 15.72 -13.08 -1.85
N SER A 87 16.02 -11.79 -2.00
CA SER A 87 17.37 -11.32 -2.34
C SER A 87 18.40 -11.71 -1.29
N TRP A 88 17.97 -11.77 -0.02
CA TRP A 88 18.78 -12.25 1.09
C TRP A 88 19.02 -13.76 1.10
N ARG A 89 18.28 -14.55 0.32
CA ARG A 89 18.43 -16.01 0.25
C ARG A 89 19.20 -16.42 -0.98
N ASP A 90 20.21 -17.25 -0.78
CA ASP A 90 20.78 -18.01 -1.88
C ASP A 90 19.84 -19.19 -2.21
N THR A 91 19.18 -19.09 -3.36
CA THR A 91 18.31 -20.13 -3.91
C THR A 91 18.98 -20.92 -5.04
N ARG A 92 20.28 -20.69 -5.31
CA ARG A 92 21.00 -21.41 -6.35
C ARG A 92 21.06 -22.90 -6.00
N ARG A 93 20.77 -23.76 -6.99
CA ARG A 93 20.82 -25.21 -6.82
C ARG A 93 22.28 -25.64 -6.67
N GLY A 94 22.62 -26.28 -5.56
CA GLY A 94 24.00 -26.72 -5.28
C GLY A 94 24.93 -25.62 -4.72
N ALA A 95 24.38 -24.51 -4.21
CA ALA A 95 25.18 -23.51 -3.52
C ALA A 95 25.95 -24.13 -2.34
N THR A 96 27.22 -23.78 -2.21
CA THR A 96 28.07 -24.12 -1.07
C THR A 96 28.15 -22.93 -0.12
N TRP A 97 28.45 -23.21 1.15
CA TRP A 97 28.69 -22.15 2.11
C TRP A 97 29.96 -21.38 1.72
N ASP A 98 29.80 -20.07 1.55
CA ASP A 98 30.87 -19.12 1.31
C ASP A 98 30.75 -18.00 2.33
N GLN A 99 31.79 -17.79 3.12
CA GLN A 99 31.81 -16.80 4.19
C GLN A 99 31.79 -15.34 3.68
N GLY A 100 32.28 -15.07 2.47
CA GLY A 100 32.26 -13.74 1.85
C GLY A 100 30.90 -13.38 1.24
N VAL A 101 30.09 -14.39 0.89
CA VAL A 101 28.75 -14.19 0.34
C VAL A 101 27.66 -14.38 1.39
N HIS A 102 27.90 -15.25 2.37
CA HIS A 102 26.91 -15.68 3.35
C HIS A 102 27.36 -15.35 4.77
N ASN A 103 26.50 -14.64 5.51
CA ASN A 103 26.68 -14.43 6.94
C ASN A 103 25.68 -15.22 7.79
N GLY A 104 24.83 -16.04 7.16
CA GLY A 104 23.90 -16.90 7.87
C GLY A 104 23.03 -17.75 6.96
N TYR A 105 22.00 -18.34 7.58
CA TYR A 105 21.07 -19.24 6.91
C TYR A 105 19.69 -19.20 7.56
N TYR A 106 18.68 -19.60 6.80
CA TYR A 106 17.36 -19.92 7.29
C TYR A 106 17.28 -21.42 7.62
N ASN A 107 16.80 -21.75 8.81
CA ASN A 107 16.51 -23.13 9.19
C ASN A 107 15.17 -23.62 8.60
N ASN A 108 14.83 -24.88 8.85
CA ASN A 108 13.56 -25.49 8.47
C ASN A 108 12.31 -24.78 9.03
N ARG A 109 12.45 -23.98 10.10
CA ARG A 109 11.39 -23.13 10.66
C ARG A 109 11.35 -21.73 10.06
N ASN A 110 12.10 -21.50 8.98
CA ASN A 110 12.22 -20.22 8.32
C ASN A 110 12.81 -19.10 9.20
N GLN A 111 13.56 -19.49 10.25
CA GLN A 111 14.20 -18.57 11.17
C GLN A 111 15.64 -18.32 10.74
N TRP A 112 16.04 -17.05 10.73
CA TRP A 112 17.42 -16.66 10.44
C TRP A 112 18.37 -17.02 11.58
N ARG A 113 19.55 -17.51 11.20
CA ARG A 113 20.69 -17.80 12.09
C ARG A 113 21.95 -17.24 11.45
N TYR A 114 22.68 -16.41 12.20
CA TYR A 114 24.01 -15.97 11.78
C TYR A 114 25.02 -17.09 12.00
N GLY A 115 26.06 -17.13 11.17
CA GLY A 115 27.13 -18.11 11.28
C GLY A 115 27.04 -19.24 10.27
N GLN A 116 28.14 -19.98 10.18
CA GLN A 116 28.25 -21.13 9.30
C GLN A 116 27.29 -22.24 9.74
N PRO A 117 26.43 -22.75 8.85
CA PRO A 117 25.60 -23.90 9.13
C PRO A 117 26.45 -25.16 9.24
N SER A 118 26.03 -26.09 10.10
CA SER A 118 26.59 -27.43 10.11
C SER A 118 26.11 -28.22 8.90
N GLN A 119 26.87 -29.26 8.52
CA GLN A 119 26.52 -30.14 7.40
C GLN A 119 25.13 -30.78 7.56
N TRP A 120 24.71 -31.07 8.79
CA TRP A 120 23.37 -31.60 9.06
C TRP A 120 22.28 -30.56 8.79
N GLN A 121 22.50 -29.29 9.16
CA GLN A 121 21.55 -28.20 8.89
C GLN A 121 21.37 -27.97 7.39
N MET A 122 22.46 -28.05 6.63
CA MET A 122 22.43 -27.89 5.17
C MET A 122 21.56 -28.94 4.46
N ARG A 123 21.46 -30.15 5.02
CA ARG A 123 20.65 -31.25 4.47
C ARG A 123 19.17 -31.16 4.84
N GLN A 124 18.79 -30.23 5.70
CA GLN A 124 17.39 -30.09 6.10
C GLN A 124 16.52 -29.53 4.99
N ARG A 125 15.27 -30.00 4.96
CA ARG A 125 14.26 -29.42 4.08
C ARG A 125 13.96 -27.98 4.48
N GLY A 126 13.87 -27.09 3.49
CA GLY A 126 13.63 -25.66 3.71
C GLY A 126 14.86 -24.87 4.17
N PHE A 127 16.03 -25.52 4.26
CA PHE A 127 17.29 -24.84 4.46
C PHE A 127 17.61 -23.92 3.27
N SER A 128 18.10 -22.73 3.56
CA SER A 128 18.60 -21.80 2.55
C SER A 128 19.65 -20.91 3.18
N MET A 129 20.83 -20.88 2.57
CA MET A 129 21.89 -19.94 2.95
C MET A 129 21.52 -18.54 2.51
N GLY A 130 22.20 -17.55 3.05
CA GLY A 130 21.95 -16.20 2.63
C GLY A 130 22.87 -15.18 3.25
N TYR A 131 22.52 -13.92 3.01
CA TYR A 131 23.08 -12.80 3.72
C TYR A 131 21.95 -11.96 4.32
N ARG A 132 22.13 -11.45 5.53
CA ARG A 132 21.29 -10.37 6.07
C ARG A 132 22.17 -9.28 6.64
N PRO A 133 21.88 -8.00 6.36
CA PRO A 133 22.66 -6.90 6.93
C PRO A 133 22.74 -7.00 8.45
N TRP A 134 23.89 -6.62 8.98
CA TRP A 134 24.08 -6.48 10.41
C TRP A 134 23.27 -5.31 10.95
N THR A 135 22.75 -5.46 12.17
CA THR A 135 21.98 -4.41 12.82
C THR A 135 22.50 -4.15 14.24
N ARG A 136 22.29 -2.94 14.73
CA ARG A 136 22.63 -2.55 16.10
C ARG A 136 21.97 -3.49 17.11
N GLY A 137 22.70 -3.86 18.15
CA GLY A 137 22.27 -4.77 19.22
C GLY A 137 22.49 -6.25 18.93
N GLN A 138 22.89 -6.60 17.69
CA GLN A 138 23.31 -7.97 17.37
C GLN A 138 24.75 -8.22 17.81
N SER A 139 25.13 -9.50 17.92
CA SER A 139 26.51 -9.91 18.15
C SER A 139 27.07 -10.54 16.88
N LEU A 140 28.29 -10.14 16.52
CA LEU A 140 29.06 -10.75 15.44
C LEU A 140 29.40 -12.23 15.72
N GLY A 141 29.38 -12.67 16.97
CA GLY A 141 29.72 -14.05 17.35
C GLY A 141 31.07 -14.49 16.75
N GLY A 142 31.05 -15.59 15.99
CA GLY A 142 32.25 -16.10 15.30
C GLY A 142 32.85 -15.16 14.25
N TYR A 143 32.06 -14.21 13.71
CA TYR A 143 32.57 -13.22 12.75
C TYR A 143 33.43 -12.15 13.41
N ASN A 144 33.34 -11.99 14.73
CA ASN A 144 34.06 -10.95 15.44
C ASN A 144 35.57 -11.04 15.21
N GLN A 145 36.12 -12.25 15.19
CA GLN A 145 37.56 -12.47 14.97
C GLN A 145 37.96 -12.41 13.50
N ARG A 146 37.00 -12.54 12.59
CA ARG A 146 37.23 -12.60 11.15
C ARG A 146 37.29 -11.21 10.52
N PHE A 147 36.41 -10.31 10.96
CA PHE A 147 36.37 -8.97 10.40
C PHE A 147 37.59 -8.17 10.82
N VAL A 148 38.22 -7.57 9.81
CA VAL A 148 39.44 -6.80 9.97
C VAL A 148 39.10 -5.47 10.64
N GLU A 149 39.96 -5.06 11.57
CA GLU A 149 39.86 -3.75 12.18
C GLU A 149 40.16 -2.67 11.15
N LEU A 150 39.24 -1.73 11.02
CA LEU A 150 39.30 -0.65 10.05
C LEU A 150 39.94 0.59 10.70
N ASP A 151 40.88 1.24 9.99
CA ASP A 151 41.44 2.50 10.44
C ASP A 151 40.38 3.61 10.36
N TYR A 152 39.80 3.94 11.51
CA TYR A 152 38.75 4.95 11.60
C TYR A 152 39.19 6.32 11.09
N ARG A 153 40.48 6.67 11.18
CA ARG A 153 40.99 7.97 10.74
C ARG A 153 40.96 8.10 9.23
N GLY A 154 41.40 7.06 8.52
CA GLY A 154 41.37 7.01 7.06
C GLY A 154 39.96 7.10 6.47
N HIS A 155 38.95 6.64 7.21
CA HIS A 155 37.56 6.61 6.75
C HIS A 155 36.68 7.73 7.34
N ASN A 156 37.29 8.75 7.95
CA ASN A 156 36.60 9.88 8.59
C ASN A 156 35.53 9.44 9.62
N LEU A 157 35.78 8.31 10.28
CA LEU A 157 34.92 7.77 11.32
C LEU A 157 35.36 8.35 12.67
N ARG A 158 34.41 8.47 13.59
CA ARG A 158 34.75 8.88 14.97
C ARG A 158 35.60 7.80 15.63
N ALA A 159 36.57 8.22 16.45
CA ALA A 159 37.37 7.31 17.26
C ALA A 159 36.46 6.34 18.03
N PRO A 160 36.73 5.02 17.96
CA PRO A 160 35.92 4.05 18.68
C PRO A 160 36.11 4.24 20.19
N PRO A 161 35.02 4.15 21.00
CA PRO A 161 35.16 4.10 22.45
C PRO A 161 36.01 2.93 22.91
N ARG A 162 36.61 3.02 24.11
CA ARG A 162 37.38 1.90 24.69
C ARG A 162 36.56 0.62 24.70
N GLY A 163 37.18 -0.49 24.31
CA GLY A 163 36.53 -1.80 24.23
C GLY A 163 35.71 -2.02 22.95
N TYR A 164 35.69 -1.06 22.02
CA TYR A 164 35.08 -1.18 20.70
C TYR A 164 36.12 -0.98 19.60
N ARG A 165 35.83 -1.49 18.41
CA ARG A 165 36.58 -1.23 17.18
C ARG A 165 35.63 -1.04 16.00
N TRP A 166 36.09 -0.29 15.01
CA TRP A 166 35.44 -0.28 13.71
C TRP A 166 35.90 -1.50 12.93
N VAL A 167 34.96 -2.18 12.30
CA VAL A 167 35.23 -3.27 11.38
C VAL A 167 34.45 -3.06 10.10
N GLU A 168 34.99 -3.56 9.00
CA GLU A 168 34.28 -3.62 7.71
C GLU A 168 33.67 -5.01 7.55
N ASP A 169 32.40 -5.06 7.15
CA ASP A 169 31.73 -6.30 6.81
C ASP A 169 32.00 -6.71 5.35
N ASP A 170 31.55 -7.90 4.96
CA ASP A 170 31.80 -8.44 3.62
C ASP A 170 31.14 -7.65 2.47
N ARG A 171 30.22 -6.74 2.79
CA ARG A 171 29.56 -5.86 1.82
C ARG A 171 30.12 -4.44 1.83
N GLY A 172 31.11 -4.15 2.68
CA GLY A 172 31.71 -2.84 2.81
C GLY A 172 30.97 -1.90 3.76
N ASP A 173 30.05 -2.41 4.57
CA ASP A 173 29.41 -1.64 5.65
C ASP A 173 30.33 -1.55 6.86
N TYR A 174 30.29 -0.41 7.56
CA TYR A 174 31.13 -0.19 8.75
C TYR A 174 30.35 -0.46 10.03
N LEU A 175 30.89 -1.34 10.87
CA LEU A 175 30.28 -1.77 12.11
C LEU A 175 31.16 -1.34 13.28
N LEU A 176 30.57 -0.67 14.27
CA LEU A 176 31.20 -0.44 15.57
C LEU A 176 30.83 -1.60 16.48
N ALA A 177 31.78 -2.50 16.73
CA ALA A 177 31.53 -3.72 17.51
C ALA A 177 32.42 -3.77 18.75
N ALA A 178 31.88 -4.33 19.83
CA ALA A 178 32.64 -4.60 21.04
C ALA A 178 33.73 -5.62 20.74
N ILE A 179 34.97 -5.35 21.18
CA ILE A 179 36.12 -6.24 20.97
C ILE A 179 35.82 -7.62 21.56
N VAL A 180 35.19 -7.65 22.74
CA VAL A 180 34.72 -8.87 23.40
C VAL A 180 33.29 -9.16 22.99
N GLY A 181 33.05 -10.34 22.41
CA GLY A 181 31.73 -10.83 22.02
C GLY A 181 31.13 -10.20 20.76
N GLY A 182 31.68 -9.10 20.23
CA GLY A 182 31.26 -8.53 18.95
C GLY A 182 29.89 -7.85 18.99
N LEU A 183 29.46 -7.32 20.14
CA LEU A 183 28.19 -6.60 20.24
C LEU A 183 28.23 -5.32 19.40
N ILE A 184 27.30 -5.18 18.46
CA ILE A 184 27.25 -4.07 17.52
C ILE A 184 26.55 -2.87 18.18
N ALA A 185 27.30 -1.80 18.42
CA ALA A 185 26.79 -0.55 18.95
C ALA A 185 26.29 0.41 17.86
N GLN A 186 26.89 0.35 16.66
CA GLN A 186 26.55 1.22 15.54
C GLN A 186 26.81 0.51 14.20
N VAL A 187 25.99 0.85 13.20
CA VAL A 187 26.14 0.44 11.80
C VAL A 187 26.11 1.70 10.94
N ILE A 188 27.05 1.81 10.02
CA ILE A 188 27.08 2.84 8.97
C ILE A 188 27.03 2.10 7.64
N ILE A 189 25.97 2.35 6.87
CA ILE A 189 25.82 1.75 5.55
C ILE A 189 26.70 2.54 4.59
N ASN A 190 27.67 1.84 3.99
CA ASN A 190 28.67 2.43 3.11
C ASN A 190 28.70 1.73 1.74
N SER A 191 28.04 0.58 1.57
CA SER A 191 27.91 -0.03 0.25
C SER A 191 27.23 0.92 -0.75
N PRO A 192 27.88 1.29 -1.87
CA PRO A 192 27.17 1.88 -3.00
C PRO A 192 26.22 0.82 -3.55
N ARG A 193 24.92 1.14 -3.62
CA ARG A 193 23.91 0.28 -4.24
C ARG A 193 24.07 0.24 -5.75
#